data_AF-A0A1Y1UGU6-F1
#
_entry.id   AF-A0A1Y1UGU6-F1
#
_cell.length_a   1.000
_cell.length_b   1.000
_cell.length_c   1.000
_cell.angle_alpha   90.00
_cell.angle_beta   90.00
_cell.angle_gamma   90.00
#
_symmetry.space_group_name_H-M   'P 1'
#
loop_
_entity.id
_entity.type
_entity.pdbx_description
1 polymer ?
#
loop_
_entity_poly.entity_id
_entity_poly.type
_entity_poly.pdbx_seq_one_letter_code
_entity_poly.pdbx_strand_id
1 'polypeptide(L)'
;MSTLLRWTKIPAEVLPRSSHSISVIQNSAYIFGGEIQPRQPCDNVVHKIGIQDGKYEEVPGSGDIPPPRVGHVAATVSNQIYVFGGRGGKAMTPLEEQGAVYNFDPSTSSWSLLKPTSSSFPQARSYHCATSTSTHLIIHGGCGGAASGSRFKDLWAFDVSSRAWTQLPDAPGDPRGGSAIAHAAGKIWRFGGYNGKTEVGGEIDVIELSLTSGSLSTAQWETRPFPKESVDGPAGPGSRSVCALLALEKSSKLVTFLGEGNPSPTGGHDAAGNFYADVWTYDPSNNRWDEVRVDRTGGNPGERGWFAATASDVGPVLWGGIDGNNDRLGDGYILCEA
;
A
#
# COMPACT_ATOMS: atom_id res chain seq x y z
N MET A 1 16.83 -18.91 -16.06
CA MET A 1 16.35 -17.92 -17.05
C MET A 1 15.71 -16.79 -16.26
N SER A 2 16.04 -15.54 -16.53
CA SER A 2 15.37 -14.40 -15.87
C SER A 2 13.90 -14.38 -16.28
N THR A 3 12.98 -14.44 -15.32
CA THR A 3 11.55 -14.28 -15.57
C THR A 3 11.32 -12.92 -16.24
N LEU A 4 10.77 -12.91 -17.44
CA LEU A 4 10.34 -11.68 -18.10
C LEU A 4 9.00 -11.29 -17.48
N LEU A 5 8.89 -10.06 -16.97
CA LEU A 5 7.61 -9.51 -16.54
C LEU A 5 7.00 -8.67 -17.68
N ARG A 6 5.68 -8.58 -17.74
CA ARG A 6 4.94 -7.75 -18.69
C ARG A 6 3.91 -6.89 -17.96
N TRP A 7 3.84 -5.62 -18.32
CA TRP A 7 2.70 -4.77 -17.99
C TRP A 7 1.57 -5.02 -18.99
N THR A 8 0.37 -5.30 -18.48
CA THR A 8 -0.86 -5.42 -19.26
C THR A 8 -1.84 -4.37 -18.77
N LYS A 9 -2.28 -3.46 -19.66
CA LYS A 9 -3.27 -2.43 -19.33
C LYS A 9 -4.64 -3.09 -19.11
N ILE A 10 -5.29 -2.79 -18.00
CA ILE A 10 -6.70 -3.13 -17.78
C ILE A 10 -7.52 -2.28 -18.75
N PRO A 11 -8.51 -2.84 -19.48
CA PRO A 11 -9.25 -2.12 -20.52
C PRO A 11 -10.29 -1.14 -19.95
N ALA A 12 -9.85 -0.30 -19.02
CA ALA A 12 -10.60 0.76 -18.37
C ALA A 12 -9.69 1.96 -18.16
N GLU A 13 -10.17 3.14 -18.55
CA GLU A 13 -9.53 4.42 -18.31
C GLU A 13 -10.58 5.37 -17.71
N VAL A 14 -10.96 5.04 -16.48
CA VAL A 14 -12.04 5.66 -15.73
C VAL A 14 -11.52 5.99 -14.33
N LEU A 15 -12.23 6.80 -13.57
CA LEU A 15 -11.93 6.93 -12.14
C LEU A 15 -10.50 7.48 -11.83
N PRO A 16 -10.11 8.66 -12.33
CA PRO A 16 -8.83 9.25 -11.99
C PRO A 16 -8.74 9.56 -10.50
N ARG A 17 -7.68 9.11 -9.82
CA ARG A 17 -7.44 9.42 -8.40
C ARG A 17 -6.07 9.01 -7.89
N SER A 18 -5.65 9.61 -6.77
CA SER A 18 -4.49 9.22 -5.98
C SER A 18 -4.84 9.07 -4.50
N SER A 19 -3.92 8.56 -3.69
CA SER A 19 -4.07 8.39 -2.24
C SER A 19 -5.31 7.57 -1.82
N HIS A 20 -5.77 6.69 -2.72
CA HIS A 20 -6.87 5.75 -2.53
C HIS A 20 -6.33 4.37 -2.13
N SER A 21 -7.22 3.42 -1.90
CA SER A 21 -6.88 2.01 -1.73
C SER A 21 -7.48 1.15 -2.84
N ILE A 22 -6.84 0.00 -3.08
CA ILE A 22 -7.32 -1.04 -3.99
C ILE A 22 -7.28 -2.39 -3.28
N SER A 23 -8.28 -3.23 -3.52
CA SER A 23 -8.30 -4.65 -3.14
C SER A 23 -8.80 -5.46 -4.31
N VAL A 24 -8.14 -6.57 -4.64
CA VAL A 24 -8.58 -7.47 -5.71
C VAL A 24 -9.14 -8.72 -5.06
N ILE A 25 -10.41 -9.00 -5.32
CA ILE A 25 -11.09 -10.21 -4.87
C ILE A 25 -11.64 -10.88 -6.11
N GLN A 26 -11.16 -12.09 -6.39
CA GLN A 26 -11.43 -12.81 -7.63
C GLN A 26 -11.04 -11.95 -8.85
N ASN A 27 -11.99 -11.65 -9.75
CA ASN A 27 -11.74 -10.91 -10.98
C ASN A 27 -12.13 -9.42 -10.89
N SER A 28 -12.21 -8.87 -9.68
CA SER A 28 -12.70 -7.50 -9.47
C SER A 28 -11.77 -6.72 -8.55
N ALA A 29 -11.34 -5.56 -9.04
CA ALA A 29 -10.70 -4.53 -8.24
C ALA A 29 -11.77 -3.68 -7.56
N TYR A 30 -11.66 -3.52 -6.25
CA TYR A 30 -12.47 -2.65 -5.41
C TYR A 30 -11.60 -1.46 -4.98
N ILE A 31 -12.03 -0.27 -5.34
CA ILE A 31 -11.32 0.99 -5.14
C ILE A 31 -12.14 1.89 -4.22
N PHE A 32 -11.51 2.45 -3.20
CA PHE A 32 -12.19 3.30 -2.21
C PHE A 32 -11.41 4.58 -1.89
N GLY A 33 -12.15 5.69 -1.75
CA GLY A 33 -11.64 7.00 -1.37
C GLY A 33 -10.59 7.56 -2.32
N GLY A 34 -9.69 8.39 -1.79
CA GLY A 34 -8.70 9.11 -2.58
C GLY A 34 -9.13 10.52 -2.97
N GLU A 35 -8.36 11.13 -3.83
CA GLU A 35 -8.53 12.52 -4.25
C GLU A 35 -8.31 12.69 -5.77
N ILE A 36 -9.03 13.66 -6.33
CA ILE A 36 -8.85 14.15 -7.71
C ILE A 36 -8.09 15.47 -7.67
N GLN A 37 -8.50 16.36 -6.76
CA GLN A 37 -7.80 17.61 -6.48
C GLN A 37 -6.97 17.46 -5.21
N PRO A 38 -5.78 18.07 -5.12
CA PRO A 38 -4.94 17.96 -3.94
C PRO A 38 -5.69 18.30 -2.65
N ARG A 39 -5.58 17.41 -1.65
CA ARG A 39 -6.16 17.56 -0.31
C ARG A 39 -7.68 17.69 -0.29
N GLN A 40 -8.36 17.13 -1.29
CA GLN A 40 -9.82 17.08 -1.35
C GLN A 40 -10.28 15.64 -1.58
N PRO A 41 -10.71 14.94 -0.53
CA PRO A 41 -11.28 13.60 -0.67
C PRO A 41 -12.47 13.63 -1.64
N CYS A 42 -12.48 12.74 -2.63
CA CYS A 42 -13.41 12.84 -3.76
C CYS A 42 -14.80 12.26 -3.47
N ASP A 43 -14.87 11.13 -2.77
CA ASP A 43 -16.12 10.41 -2.51
C ASP A 43 -15.97 9.41 -1.35
N ASN A 44 -17.07 8.71 -1.03
CA ASN A 44 -17.15 7.58 -0.11
C ASN A 44 -17.84 6.36 -0.74
N VAL A 45 -17.73 6.22 -2.06
CA VAL A 45 -18.34 5.11 -2.80
C VAL A 45 -17.28 4.04 -3.04
N VAL A 46 -17.68 2.77 -3.03
CA VAL A 46 -16.81 1.68 -3.49
C VAL A 46 -16.95 1.58 -4.99
N HIS A 47 -15.85 1.67 -5.70
CA HIS A 47 -15.80 1.52 -7.15
C HIS A 47 -15.32 0.13 -7.49
N LYS A 48 -16.02 -0.58 -8.36
CA LYS A 48 -15.65 -1.93 -8.78
C LYS A 48 -15.30 -1.94 -10.26
N ILE A 49 -14.15 -2.53 -10.58
CA ILE A 49 -13.64 -2.64 -11.94
C ILE A 49 -13.28 -4.11 -12.21
N GLY A 50 -13.86 -4.68 -13.26
CA GLY A 50 -13.45 -5.99 -13.75
C GLY A 50 -12.03 -5.93 -14.34
N ILE A 51 -11.10 -6.71 -13.80
CA ILE A 51 -9.68 -6.62 -14.19
C ILE A 51 -9.40 -7.19 -15.60
N GLN A 52 -10.31 -8.00 -16.14
CA GLN A 52 -10.21 -8.58 -17.49
C GLN A 52 -10.99 -7.79 -18.55
N ASP A 53 -12.20 -7.31 -18.22
CA ASP A 53 -13.12 -6.68 -19.16
C ASP A 53 -13.23 -5.16 -19.00
N GLY A 54 -12.64 -4.60 -17.94
CA GLY A 54 -12.67 -3.17 -17.66
C GLY A 54 -14.05 -2.66 -17.25
N LYS A 55 -15.00 -3.56 -16.96
CA LYS A 55 -16.37 -3.15 -16.62
C LYS A 55 -16.35 -2.39 -15.31
N TYR A 56 -16.75 -1.12 -15.37
CA TYR A 56 -16.86 -0.23 -14.22
C TYR A 56 -18.28 -0.21 -13.66
N GLU A 57 -18.40 -0.28 -12.34
CA GLU A 57 -19.63 -0.03 -11.61
C GLU A 57 -19.36 0.70 -10.29
N GLU A 58 -20.21 1.66 -9.95
CA GLU A 58 -20.30 2.16 -8.58
C GLU A 58 -21.07 1.15 -7.73
N VAL A 59 -20.56 0.85 -6.54
CA VAL A 59 -21.18 -0.03 -5.56
C VAL A 59 -21.55 0.83 -4.35
N PRO A 60 -22.78 1.39 -4.31
CA PRO A 60 -23.26 2.12 -3.15
C PRO A 60 -23.28 1.20 -1.93
N GLY A 61 -22.46 1.52 -0.93
CA GLY A 61 -22.45 0.78 0.32
C GLY A 61 -23.68 1.09 1.17
N SER A 62 -24.05 0.16 2.03
CA SER A 62 -25.03 0.37 3.11
C SER A 62 -24.38 0.19 4.50
N GLY A 63 -25.07 0.53 5.58
CA GLY A 63 -24.55 0.38 6.94
C GLY A 63 -23.64 1.53 7.39
N ASP A 64 -22.51 1.20 8.03
CA ASP A 64 -21.58 2.18 8.61
C ASP A 64 -20.61 2.72 7.55
N ILE A 65 -21.12 3.48 6.58
CA ILE A 65 -20.33 3.98 5.45
C ILE A 65 -19.23 4.93 5.96
N PRO A 66 -17.94 4.67 5.65
CA PRO A 66 -16.87 5.57 6.06
C PRO A 66 -17.01 6.94 5.37
N PRO A 67 -16.70 8.07 6.02
CA PRO A 67 -16.63 9.37 5.33
C PRO A 67 -15.54 9.39 4.24
N PRO A 68 -15.66 10.31 3.26
CA PRO A 68 -14.62 10.55 2.25
C PRO A 68 -13.25 10.78 2.89
N ARG A 69 -12.23 10.07 2.39
CA ARG A 69 -10.89 10.04 3.01
C ARG A 69 -9.77 9.80 2.00
N VAL A 70 -8.58 10.31 2.33
CA VAL A 70 -7.32 10.10 1.58
C VAL A 70 -6.23 9.52 2.49
N GLY A 71 -5.28 8.80 1.90
CA GLY A 71 -4.12 8.25 2.61
C GLY A 71 -4.52 7.23 3.70
N HIS A 72 -5.70 6.64 3.56
CA HIS A 72 -6.08 5.46 4.33
C HIS A 72 -5.41 4.22 3.72
N VAL A 73 -5.49 3.10 4.41
CA VAL A 73 -5.06 1.81 3.88
C VAL A 73 -6.25 0.87 3.77
N ALA A 74 -6.15 -0.11 2.88
CA ALA A 74 -7.03 -1.28 2.88
C ALA A 74 -6.22 -2.56 2.74
N ALA A 75 -6.70 -3.64 3.33
CA ALA A 75 -6.19 -4.99 3.05
C ALA A 75 -7.35 -6.00 3.05
N THR A 76 -7.18 -7.07 2.29
CA THR A 76 -8.17 -8.15 2.20
C THR A 76 -7.85 -9.26 3.20
N VAL A 77 -8.84 -9.69 3.98
CA VAL A 77 -8.78 -10.86 4.84
C VAL A 77 -10.04 -11.68 4.60
N SER A 78 -9.89 -12.94 4.16
CA SER A 78 -11.03 -13.85 3.91
C SER A 78 -12.14 -13.24 3.03
N ASN A 79 -11.77 -12.64 1.88
CA ASN A 79 -12.68 -11.98 0.92
C ASN A 79 -13.46 -10.77 1.47
N GLN A 80 -13.04 -10.20 2.59
CA GLN A 80 -13.55 -8.94 3.11
C GLN A 80 -12.47 -7.87 3.09
N ILE A 81 -12.87 -6.61 2.94
CA ILE A 81 -11.95 -5.48 2.80
C ILE A 81 -11.96 -4.67 4.09
N TYR A 82 -10.80 -4.55 4.73
CA TYR A 82 -10.63 -3.82 5.99
C TYR A 82 -9.93 -2.50 5.73
N VAL A 83 -10.56 -1.38 6.11
CA VAL A 83 -10.06 -0.01 5.91
C VAL A 83 -9.75 0.63 7.25
N PHE A 84 -8.56 1.23 7.36
CA PHE A 84 -8.12 1.95 8.55
C PHE A 84 -7.54 3.33 8.24
N GLY A 85 -7.86 4.28 9.12
CA GLY A 85 -7.29 5.63 9.15
C GLY A 85 -7.60 6.45 7.90
N GLY A 86 -6.62 7.26 7.51
CA GLY A 86 -6.77 8.31 6.52
C GLY A 86 -7.06 9.66 7.16
N ARG A 87 -7.17 10.68 6.31
CA ARG A 87 -7.54 12.05 6.69
C ARG A 87 -8.67 12.55 5.81
N GLY A 88 -9.44 13.49 6.34
CA GLY A 88 -10.57 14.07 5.63
C GLY A 88 -11.18 15.24 6.39
N GLY A 89 -12.40 15.62 5.98
CA GLY A 89 -13.12 16.77 6.53
C GLY A 89 -12.44 18.11 6.22
N LYS A 90 -13.07 19.20 6.68
CA LYS A 90 -12.62 20.57 6.37
C LYS A 90 -11.19 20.87 6.86
N ALA A 91 -10.78 20.25 7.97
CA ALA A 91 -9.46 20.46 8.56
C ALA A 91 -8.36 19.60 7.91
N MET A 92 -8.72 18.59 7.10
CA MET A 92 -7.78 17.64 6.49
C MET A 92 -6.79 17.01 7.50
N THR A 93 -7.28 16.75 8.71
CA THR A 93 -6.56 16.06 9.78
C THR A 93 -6.81 14.56 9.73
N PRO A 94 -5.92 13.73 10.30
CA PRO A 94 -6.21 12.32 10.50
C PRO A 94 -7.57 12.12 11.16
N LEU A 95 -8.33 11.16 10.67
CA LEU A 95 -9.65 10.83 11.19
C LEU A 95 -9.48 10.06 12.51
N GLU A 96 -9.93 10.65 13.61
CA GLU A 96 -9.90 10.03 14.92
C GLU A 96 -11.13 9.13 15.10
N GLU A 97 -10.91 7.83 14.97
CA GLU A 97 -11.95 6.79 14.99
C GLU A 97 -11.73 5.80 16.15
N GLN A 98 -10.93 6.16 17.15
CA GLN A 98 -10.65 5.37 18.37
C GLN A 98 -10.18 3.95 18.06
N GLY A 99 -9.30 3.81 17.05
CA GLY A 99 -8.79 2.51 16.61
C GLY A 99 -9.80 1.64 15.87
N ALA A 100 -11.00 2.14 15.53
CA ALA A 100 -11.98 1.36 14.78
C ALA A 100 -11.53 1.08 13.34
N VAL A 101 -11.95 -0.08 12.82
CA VAL A 101 -11.66 -0.54 11.47
C VAL A 101 -12.98 -0.68 10.73
N TYR A 102 -13.09 -0.12 9.52
CA TYR A 102 -14.25 -0.38 8.67
C TYR A 102 -14.05 -1.71 7.94
N ASN A 103 -15.09 -2.53 7.92
CA ASN A 103 -15.14 -3.75 7.15
C ASN A 103 -16.17 -3.60 6.04
N PHE A 104 -15.77 -3.81 4.79
CA PHE A 104 -16.67 -3.92 3.65
C PHE A 104 -16.78 -5.39 3.25
N ASP A 105 -18.01 -5.88 3.19
CA ASP A 105 -18.36 -7.19 2.65
C ASP A 105 -18.86 -7.02 1.20
N PRO A 106 -18.08 -7.43 0.19
CA PRO A 106 -18.50 -7.32 -1.22
C PRO A 106 -19.73 -8.15 -1.56
N SER A 107 -20.02 -9.22 -0.81
CA SER A 107 -21.17 -10.10 -1.10
C SER A 107 -22.51 -9.47 -0.76
N THR A 108 -22.52 -8.58 0.24
CA THR A 108 -23.70 -7.84 0.69
C THR A 108 -23.64 -6.35 0.34
N SER A 109 -22.50 -5.87 -0.18
CA SER A 109 -22.24 -4.45 -0.43
C SER A 109 -22.52 -3.59 0.80
N SER A 110 -22.09 -4.08 1.97
CA SER A 110 -22.37 -3.44 3.26
C SER A 110 -21.09 -3.15 4.03
N TRP A 111 -21.11 -2.04 4.75
CA TRP A 111 -20.07 -1.60 5.65
C TRP A 111 -20.46 -1.85 7.11
N SER A 112 -19.48 -2.23 7.92
CA SER A 112 -19.59 -2.33 9.37
C SER A 112 -18.42 -1.62 10.05
N LEU A 113 -18.68 -0.83 11.08
CA LEU A 113 -17.65 -0.19 11.89
C LEU A 113 -17.26 -1.10 13.07
N LEU A 114 -16.09 -1.72 12.96
CA LEU A 114 -15.56 -2.64 13.97
C LEU A 114 -14.80 -1.85 15.04
N LYS A 115 -15.44 -1.59 16.17
CA LYS A 115 -14.79 -1.01 17.35
C LYS A 115 -13.83 -2.02 17.99
N PRO A 116 -12.62 -1.60 18.39
CA PRO A 116 -11.67 -2.51 18.98
C PRO A 116 -12.14 -2.99 20.36
N THR A 117 -11.82 -4.25 20.68
CA THR A 117 -12.04 -4.84 22.01
C THR A 117 -10.84 -4.66 22.93
N SER A 118 -9.67 -4.33 22.37
CA SER A 118 -8.46 -4.01 23.11
C SER A 118 -8.51 -2.61 23.72
N SER A 119 -7.82 -2.42 24.84
CA SER A 119 -7.68 -1.11 25.48
C SER A 119 -6.63 -0.21 24.81
N SER A 120 -5.68 -0.83 24.09
CA SER A 120 -4.65 -0.16 23.31
C SER A 120 -4.93 -0.35 21.83
N PHE A 121 -4.69 0.69 21.05
CA PHE A 121 -4.91 0.73 19.61
C PHE A 121 -4.03 1.81 18.96
N PRO A 122 -3.77 1.69 17.64
CA PRO A 122 -3.00 2.68 16.92
C PRO A 122 -3.67 4.07 16.94
N GLN A 123 -2.85 5.11 17.13
CA GLN A 123 -3.28 6.49 16.96
C GLN A 123 -3.77 6.77 15.53
N ALA A 124 -4.67 7.76 15.40
CA ALA A 124 -5.14 8.26 14.12
C ALA A 124 -3.99 8.68 13.19
N ARG A 125 -4.02 8.20 11.94
CA ARG A 125 -2.91 8.32 11.00
C ARG A 125 -3.37 8.29 9.54
N SER A 126 -2.51 8.74 8.65
CA SER A 126 -2.70 8.67 7.19
C SER A 126 -1.35 8.50 6.49
N TYR A 127 -1.34 8.12 5.21
CA TYR A 127 -0.13 7.84 4.44
C TYR A 127 0.76 6.79 5.13
N HIS A 128 0.09 5.85 5.81
CA HIS A 128 0.68 4.63 6.34
C HIS A 128 0.53 3.53 5.30
N CYS A 129 1.04 2.34 5.59
CA CYS A 129 0.90 1.18 4.72
C CYS A 129 0.29 0.00 5.46
N ALA A 130 -0.28 -0.94 4.69
CA ALA A 130 -0.87 -2.14 5.23
C ALA A 130 -0.55 -3.36 4.37
N THR A 131 -0.67 -4.51 5.01
CA THR A 131 -0.72 -5.84 4.39
C THR A 131 -1.63 -6.71 5.27
N SER A 132 -1.92 -7.93 4.86
CA SER A 132 -2.69 -8.87 5.67
C SER A 132 -2.01 -10.22 5.85
N THR A 133 -2.38 -10.91 6.93
CA THR A 133 -2.28 -12.36 7.04
C THR A 133 -3.65 -12.97 6.73
N SER A 134 -3.81 -14.29 6.89
CA SER A 134 -5.11 -14.94 6.75
C SER A 134 -6.15 -14.50 7.80
N THR A 135 -5.71 -13.89 8.91
CA THR A 135 -6.58 -13.53 10.04
C THR A 135 -6.36 -12.11 10.57
N HIS A 136 -5.33 -11.40 10.11
CA HIS A 136 -5.00 -10.08 10.64
C HIS A 136 -4.83 -9.03 9.54
N LEU A 137 -5.30 -7.81 9.83
CA LEU A 137 -4.82 -6.60 9.17
C LEU A 137 -3.54 -6.14 9.88
N ILE A 138 -2.48 -5.88 9.12
CA ILE A 138 -1.21 -5.35 9.62
C ILE A 138 -1.02 -3.93 9.10
N ILE A 139 -0.74 -2.97 9.98
CA ILE A 139 -0.48 -1.58 9.59
C ILE A 139 0.86 -1.09 10.12
N HIS A 140 1.52 -0.21 9.36
CA HIS A 140 2.81 0.35 9.74
C HIS A 140 2.96 1.84 9.41
N GLY A 141 3.49 2.59 10.37
CA GLY A 141 4.00 3.95 10.17
C GLY A 141 2.91 4.97 9.84
N GLY A 142 3.25 5.91 8.95
CA GLY A 142 2.38 7.00 8.50
C GLY A 142 2.54 8.28 9.29
N CYS A 143 1.69 9.25 8.96
CA CYS A 143 1.70 10.60 9.50
C CYS A 143 0.51 10.80 10.43
N GLY A 144 0.77 11.23 11.66
CA GLY A 144 -0.27 11.62 12.61
C GLY A 144 -0.65 13.10 12.51
N GLY A 145 -1.34 13.61 13.53
CA GLY A 145 -1.72 15.01 13.65
C GLY A 145 -0.59 15.90 14.16
N ALA A 146 -0.79 17.22 14.16
CA ALA A 146 0.20 18.17 14.67
C ALA A 146 0.63 17.89 16.13
N ALA A 147 -0.25 17.27 16.93
CA ALA A 147 0.00 16.91 18.32
C ALA A 147 0.77 15.60 18.53
N SER A 148 0.86 14.70 17.53
CA SER A 148 1.38 13.33 17.72
C SER A 148 2.87 13.16 17.38
N GLY A 149 3.57 14.24 17.01
CA GLY A 149 4.86 14.11 16.32
C GLY A 149 4.65 13.59 14.90
N SER A 150 5.32 14.19 13.93
CA SER A 150 4.87 14.20 12.53
C SER A 150 4.62 12.83 11.85
N ARG A 151 5.27 11.75 12.33
CA ARG A 151 5.28 10.41 11.72
C ARG A 151 5.45 9.31 12.75
N PHE A 152 5.03 8.09 12.40
CA PHE A 152 5.13 6.90 13.23
C PHE A 152 6.13 5.87 12.69
N LYS A 153 6.63 5.01 13.58
CA LYS A 153 7.45 3.83 13.26
C LYS A 153 6.87 2.53 13.85
N ASP A 154 5.72 2.63 14.48
CA ASP A 154 5.04 1.51 15.12
C ASP A 154 4.49 0.52 14.08
N LEU A 155 4.27 -0.70 14.53
CA LEU A 155 3.67 -1.79 13.77
C LEU A 155 2.51 -2.34 14.61
N TRP A 156 1.35 -2.53 13.98
CA TRP A 156 0.16 -3.01 14.67
C TRP A 156 -0.52 -4.12 13.88
N ALA A 157 -1.06 -5.09 14.61
CA ALA A 157 -1.86 -6.17 14.06
C ALA A 157 -3.27 -6.13 14.65
N PHE A 158 -4.28 -6.14 13.79
CA PHE A 158 -5.69 -6.25 14.17
C PHE A 158 -6.20 -7.65 13.82
N ASP A 159 -6.54 -8.42 14.82
CA ASP A 159 -7.24 -9.70 14.64
C ASP A 159 -8.69 -9.43 14.25
N VAL A 160 -9.09 -9.84 13.04
CA VAL A 160 -10.42 -9.53 12.50
C VAL A 160 -11.55 -10.27 13.23
N SER A 161 -11.24 -11.37 13.93
CA SER A 161 -12.20 -12.19 14.65
C SER A 161 -12.47 -11.65 16.06
N SER A 162 -11.41 -11.37 16.82
CA SER A 162 -11.51 -10.85 18.18
C SER A 162 -11.68 -9.33 18.23
N ARG A 163 -11.38 -8.65 17.12
CA ARG A 163 -11.32 -7.19 16.99
C ARG A 163 -10.31 -6.56 17.95
N ALA A 164 -9.26 -7.28 18.30
CA ALA A 164 -8.23 -6.80 19.19
C ALA A 164 -7.02 -6.30 18.39
N TRP A 165 -6.51 -5.13 18.77
CA TRP A 165 -5.22 -4.66 18.33
C TRP A 165 -4.10 -5.18 19.24
N THR A 166 -3.00 -5.57 18.61
CA THR A 166 -1.74 -5.89 19.27
C THR A 166 -0.64 -5.02 18.68
N GLN A 167 0.03 -4.24 19.53
CA GLN A 167 1.24 -3.52 19.11
C GLN A 167 2.40 -4.51 18.99
N LEU A 168 3.09 -4.45 17.87
CA LEU A 168 4.29 -5.23 17.58
C LEU A 168 5.53 -4.34 17.77
N PRO A 169 6.75 -4.91 17.79
CA PRO A 169 7.96 -4.12 17.95
C PRO A 169 8.06 -2.99 16.90
N ASP A 170 8.44 -1.80 17.36
CA ASP A 170 8.69 -0.65 16.48
C ASP A 170 9.76 -0.99 15.44
N ALA A 171 9.54 -0.53 14.21
CA ALA A 171 10.50 -0.72 13.12
C ALA A 171 11.79 0.10 13.37
N PRO A 172 12.94 -0.35 12.84
CA PRO A 172 14.21 0.36 12.96
C PRO A 172 14.21 1.68 12.18
N GLY A 173 15.15 2.55 12.54
CA GLY A 173 15.34 3.86 11.92
C GLY A 173 14.26 4.89 12.25
N ASP A 174 14.22 5.95 11.45
CA ASP A 174 13.32 7.09 11.68
C ASP A 174 11.85 6.74 11.35
N PRO A 175 10.90 7.36 12.07
CA PRO A 175 9.49 7.38 11.70
C PRO A 175 9.26 7.89 10.28
N ARG A 176 8.37 7.23 9.53
CA ARG A 176 8.19 7.50 8.09
C ARG A 176 6.75 7.29 7.63
N GLY A 177 6.35 8.06 6.62
CA GLY A 177 5.10 7.87 5.88
C GLY A 177 5.38 7.48 4.43
N GLY A 178 4.42 6.89 3.74
CA GLY A 178 4.59 6.45 2.35
C GLY A 178 5.57 5.30 2.18
N SER A 179 5.90 4.56 3.24
CA SER A 179 6.59 3.28 3.11
C SER A 179 5.66 2.24 2.47
N ALA A 180 6.23 1.12 2.03
CA ALA A 180 5.48 -0.04 1.60
C ALA A 180 5.83 -1.25 2.48
N ILE A 181 4.83 -2.08 2.78
CA ILE A 181 5.03 -3.36 3.47
C ILE A 181 4.40 -4.51 2.69
N ALA A 182 5.00 -5.70 2.78
CA ALA A 182 4.47 -6.93 2.21
C ALA A 182 4.54 -8.06 3.22
N HIS A 183 3.48 -8.86 3.32
CA HIS A 183 3.51 -10.14 4.03
C HIS A 183 3.85 -11.26 3.05
N ALA A 184 4.93 -12.00 3.31
CA ALA A 184 5.34 -13.15 2.53
C ALA A 184 6.03 -14.20 3.40
N ALA A 185 5.61 -15.46 3.28
CA ALA A 185 6.21 -16.60 3.98
C ALA A 185 6.39 -16.38 5.51
N GLY A 186 5.35 -15.86 6.17
CA GLY A 186 5.37 -15.60 7.61
C GLY A 186 6.21 -14.40 8.03
N LYS A 187 6.62 -13.54 7.10
CA LYS A 187 7.44 -12.35 7.38
C LYS A 187 6.78 -11.09 6.85
N ILE A 188 6.92 -9.99 7.60
CA ILE A 188 6.62 -8.65 7.11
C ILE A 188 7.91 -8.02 6.64
N TRP A 189 7.90 -7.59 5.38
CA TRP A 189 8.97 -6.84 4.74
C TRP A 189 8.58 -5.39 4.66
N ARG A 190 9.52 -4.47 4.85
CA ARG A 190 9.31 -3.02 4.79
C ARG A 190 10.38 -2.38 3.93
N PHE A 191 9.94 -1.53 3.00
CA PHE A 191 10.82 -0.78 2.12
C PHE A 191 10.39 0.70 2.00
N GLY A 192 11.38 1.58 1.84
CA GLY A 192 11.19 2.98 1.48
C GLY A 192 10.45 3.84 2.51
N GLY A 193 9.86 4.92 2.01
CA GLY A 193 9.11 5.94 2.74
C GLY A 193 9.88 7.24 2.92
N TYR A 194 9.16 8.27 3.35
CA TYR A 194 9.68 9.62 3.59
C TYR A 194 9.72 9.92 5.09
N ASN A 195 10.91 10.21 5.63
CA ASN A 195 11.12 10.43 7.07
C ASN A 195 10.85 11.88 7.52
N GLY A 196 10.43 12.76 6.62
CA GLY A 196 10.26 14.20 6.89
C GLY A 196 11.43 15.06 6.41
N LYS A 197 12.50 14.45 5.91
CA LYS A 197 13.65 15.14 5.31
C LYS A 197 13.94 14.62 3.91
N THR A 198 14.08 13.31 3.78
CA THR A 198 14.48 12.64 2.54
C THR A 198 13.68 11.36 2.32
N GLU A 199 13.69 10.91 1.07
CA GLU A 199 13.31 9.53 0.77
C GLU A 199 14.30 8.54 1.39
N VAL A 200 13.76 7.43 1.88
CA VAL A 200 14.53 6.33 2.49
C VAL A 200 14.73 5.22 1.48
N GLY A 201 15.90 4.59 1.51
CA GLY A 201 16.31 3.50 0.62
C GLY A 201 17.65 2.92 1.06
N GLY A 202 18.22 2.03 0.24
CA GLY A 202 19.51 1.40 0.55
C GLY A 202 19.43 0.17 1.46
N GLU A 203 18.24 -0.16 1.96
CA GLU A 203 17.99 -1.28 2.85
C GLU A 203 16.54 -1.78 2.74
N ILE A 204 16.31 -3.02 3.17
CA ILE A 204 14.97 -3.59 3.40
C ILE A 204 14.93 -4.15 4.82
N ASP A 205 13.87 -3.86 5.57
CA ASP A 205 13.67 -4.40 6.91
C ASP A 205 12.74 -5.62 6.87
N VAL A 206 12.97 -6.56 7.77
CA VAL A 206 12.13 -7.75 7.91
C VAL A 206 11.88 -8.10 9.37
N ILE A 207 10.66 -8.54 9.67
CA ILE A 207 10.29 -9.13 10.95
C ILE A 207 9.48 -10.41 10.72
N GLU A 208 9.82 -11.46 11.45
CA GLU A 208 9.08 -12.73 11.41
C GLU A 208 7.83 -12.66 12.29
N LEU A 209 6.72 -13.15 11.73
CA LEU A 209 5.44 -13.33 12.40
C LEU A 209 5.20 -14.81 12.65
N SER A 210 4.96 -15.17 13.91
CA SER A 210 4.54 -16.51 14.31
C SER A 210 3.11 -16.45 14.81
N LEU A 211 2.25 -17.30 14.24
CA LEU A 211 0.87 -17.48 14.67
C LEU A 211 0.73 -18.88 15.28
N THR A 212 0.66 -18.93 16.61
CA THR A 212 0.51 -20.20 17.35
C THR A 212 -0.79 -20.16 18.15
N SER A 213 -1.72 -21.05 17.83
CA SER A 213 -3.02 -21.17 18.52
C SER A 213 -3.80 -19.84 18.61
N GLY A 214 -3.75 -19.03 17.55
CA GLY A 214 -4.42 -17.73 17.48
C GLY A 214 -3.67 -16.58 18.17
N SER A 215 -2.56 -16.85 18.87
CA SER A 215 -1.71 -15.80 19.44
C SER A 215 -0.62 -15.41 18.45
N LEU A 216 -0.53 -14.11 18.16
CA LEU A 216 0.52 -13.54 17.34
C LEU A 216 1.74 -13.21 18.20
N SER A 217 2.90 -13.73 17.80
CA SER A 217 4.20 -13.35 18.33
C SER A 217 5.14 -12.97 17.20
N THR A 218 6.20 -12.24 17.52
CA THR A 218 7.16 -11.77 16.52
C THR A 218 8.59 -12.02 16.97
N ALA A 219 9.49 -12.11 15.99
CA ALA A 219 10.91 -11.98 16.23
C ALA A 219 11.31 -10.50 16.44
N GLN A 220 12.61 -10.23 16.49
CA GLN A 220 13.16 -8.87 16.36
C GLN A 220 13.25 -8.47 14.89
N TRP A 221 13.21 -7.16 14.62
CA TRP A 221 13.49 -6.63 13.29
C TRP A 221 14.94 -6.92 12.88
N GLU A 222 15.11 -7.27 11.60
CA GLU A 222 16.40 -7.41 10.91
C GLU A 222 16.45 -6.38 9.77
N THR A 223 17.48 -5.53 9.75
CA THR A 223 17.75 -4.61 8.64
C THR A 223 18.76 -5.24 7.69
N ARG A 224 18.39 -5.36 6.42
CA ARG A 224 19.23 -5.92 5.36
C ARG A 224 19.67 -4.81 4.40
N PRO A 225 20.90 -4.30 4.53
CA PRO A 225 21.41 -3.31 3.59
C PRO A 225 21.56 -3.93 2.20
N PHE A 226 21.48 -3.09 1.18
CA PHE A 226 21.78 -3.50 -0.19
C PHE A 226 23.26 -3.88 -0.29
N PRO A 227 23.62 -4.87 -1.14
CA PRO A 227 25.01 -5.23 -1.36
C PRO A 227 25.84 -4.01 -1.82
N LYS A 228 27.12 -3.94 -1.41
CA LYS A 228 28.00 -2.81 -1.78
C LYS A 228 28.41 -2.78 -3.25
N GLU A 229 28.33 -3.93 -3.93
CA GLU A 229 28.78 -4.11 -5.31
C GLU A 229 27.74 -4.87 -6.10
N SER A 230 27.44 -4.34 -7.28
CA SER A 230 26.78 -5.09 -8.34
C SER A 230 27.67 -4.94 -9.57
N VAL A 231 27.98 -6.06 -10.23
CA VAL A 231 28.89 -6.09 -11.39
C VAL A 231 28.26 -5.39 -12.60
N ASP A 232 26.92 -5.24 -12.62
CA ASP A 232 26.14 -4.88 -13.82
C ASP A 232 25.13 -3.74 -13.62
N GLY A 233 25.15 -2.98 -12.51
CA GLY A 233 24.16 -1.91 -12.27
C GLY A 233 24.00 -1.43 -10.82
N PRO A 234 22.89 -0.75 -10.48
CA PRO A 234 22.59 -0.36 -9.11
C PRO A 234 22.39 -1.60 -8.24
N ALA A 235 22.84 -1.56 -6.97
CA ALA A 235 22.70 -2.67 -6.04
C ALA A 235 21.27 -2.86 -5.49
N GLY A 236 20.34 -1.99 -5.88
CA GLY A 236 18.94 -2.02 -5.51
C GLY A 236 18.19 -0.77 -5.99
N PRO A 237 16.88 -0.72 -5.76
CA PRO A 237 16.04 0.42 -6.11
C PRO A 237 16.51 1.71 -5.43
N GLY A 238 16.49 2.84 -6.15
CA GLY A 238 16.75 4.15 -5.55
C GLY A 238 15.79 4.46 -4.38
N SER A 239 16.23 5.30 -3.44
CA SER A 239 15.39 5.77 -2.31
C SER A 239 14.07 6.32 -2.82
N ARG A 240 12.97 5.89 -2.17
CA ARG A 240 11.62 6.24 -2.63
C ARG A 240 10.53 6.11 -1.56
N SER A 241 9.43 6.82 -1.77
CA SER A 241 8.16 6.65 -1.05
C SER A 241 7.02 6.42 -2.03
N VAL A 242 5.82 6.18 -1.49
CA VAL A 242 4.56 6.03 -2.23
C VAL A 242 4.68 5.08 -3.43
N CYS A 243 5.46 4.03 -3.22
CA CYS A 243 5.72 2.93 -4.14
C CYS A 243 4.92 1.69 -3.70
N ALA A 244 4.97 0.63 -4.51
CA ALA A 244 4.50 -0.70 -4.09
C ALA A 244 5.64 -1.54 -3.51
N LEU A 245 5.31 -2.41 -2.56
CA LEU A 245 6.10 -3.60 -2.23
C LEU A 245 5.11 -4.74 -2.07
N LEU A 246 5.19 -5.77 -2.90
CA LEU A 246 4.20 -6.85 -2.96
C LEU A 246 4.90 -8.20 -3.05
N ALA A 247 4.28 -9.24 -2.49
CA ALA A 247 4.70 -10.61 -2.69
C ALA A 247 4.31 -11.07 -4.11
N LEU A 248 5.21 -11.78 -4.78
CA LEU A 248 4.88 -12.45 -6.04
C LEU A 248 4.43 -13.88 -5.73
N GLU A 249 3.11 -14.14 -5.74
CA GLU A 249 2.51 -15.39 -5.25
C GLU A 249 3.14 -16.67 -5.81
N LYS A 250 3.58 -16.65 -7.07
CA LYS A 250 4.20 -17.80 -7.75
C LYS A 250 5.68 -18.00 -7.39
N SER A 251 6.24 -17.15 -6.53
CA SER A 251 7.64 -17.18 -6.14
C SER A 251 7.84 -16.84 -4.66
N SER A 252 9.04 -17.07 -4.14
CA SER A 252 9.44 -16.56 -2.82
C SER A 252 9.93 -15.11 -2.85
N LYS A 253 9.77 -14.41 -3.98
CA LYS A 253 10.32 -13.06 -4.21
C LYS A 253 9.29 -11.98 -3.90
N LEU A 254 9.81 -10.78 -3.67
CA LEU A 254 9.02 -9.56 -3.60
C LEU A 254 9.23 -8.75 -4.89
N VAL A 255 8.31 -7.84 -5.17
CA VAL A 255 8.44 -6.84 -6.23
C VAL A 255 8.19 -5.45 -5.67
N THR A 256 9.00 -4.49 -6.09
CA THR A 256 8.73 -3.06 -5.91
C THR A 256 8.76 -2.37 -7.25
N PHE A 257 7.94 -1.34 -7.41
CA PHE A 257 7.87 -0.59 -8.65
C PHE A 257 7.41 0.84 -8.40
N LEU A 258 7.87 1.73 -9.28
CA LEU A 258 7.46 3.13 -9.34
C LEU A 258 7.70 3.87 -8.00
N GLY A 259 6.99 4.96 -7.76
CA GLY A 259 7.06 5.76 -6.54
C GLY A 259 7.90 7.03 -6.66
N GLU A 260 7.87 7.87 -5.63
CA GLU A 260 8.49 9.18 -5.60
C GLU A 260 9.93 9.09 -5.09
N GLY A 261 10.90 9.55 -5.88
CA GLY A 261 12.31 9.58 -5.50
C GLY A 261 12.78 10.92 -4.92
N ASN A 262 12.11 12.02 -5.32
CA ASN A 262 12.34 13.34 -4.74
C ASN A 262 10.98 14.04 -4.62
N PRO A 263 10.57 14.46 -3.41
CA PRO A 263 9.35 15.24 -3.23
C PRO A 263 9.42 16.59 -3.97
N SER A 264 8.24 17.14 -4.29
CA SER A 264 8.16 18.47 -4.90
C SER A 264 8.84 19.54 -4.03
N PRO A 265 9.75 20.36 -4.60
CA PRO A 265 10.45 21.39 -3.83
C PRO A 265 9.57 22.59 -3.45
N THR A 266 8.39 22.75 -4.08
CA THR A 266 7.58 23.98 -3.97
C THR A 266 6.15 23.75 -3.48
N GLY A 267 5.66 22.50 -3.39
CA GLY A 267 4.25 22.22 -3.09
C GLY A 267 3.96 21.12 -2.07
N GLY A 268 4.96 20.35 -1.59
CA GLY A 268 4.66 19.17 -0.79
C GLY A 268 3.70 18.24 -1.54
N HIS A 269 2.55 17.91 -0.96
CA HIS A 269 1.52 17.07 -1.62
C HIS A 269 0.68 17.82 -2.67
N ASP A 270 0.88 19.13 -2.83
CA ASP A 270 0.11 19.95 -3.77
C ASP A 270 0.68 19.92 -5.19
N ALA A 271 1.89 19.37 -5.36
CA ALA A 271 2.58 19.27 -6.64
C ALA A 271 3.30 17.93 -6.79
N ALA A 272 3.49 17.49 -8.03
CA ALA A 272 4.25 16.28 -8.34
C ALA A 272 5.73 16.44 -7.96
N GLY A 273 6.29 15.38 -7.35
CA GLY A 273 7.73 15.18 -7.27
C GLY A 273 8.29 14.51 -8.53
N ASN A 274 9.48 13.94 -8.40
CA ASN A 274 10.09 13.11 -9.43
C ASN A 274 9.78 11.64 -9.17
N PHE A 275 9.12 10.98 -10.13
CA PHE A 275 8.72 9.58 -9.99
C PHE A 275 9.66 8.63 -10.74
N TYR A 276 9.80 7.41 -10.21
CA TYR A 276 10.46 6.32 -10.92
C TYR A 276 9.49 5.61 -11.87
N ALA A 277 10.04 5.00 -12.92
CA ALA A 277 9.32 4.13 -13.85
C ALA A 277 9.82 2.67 -13.82
N ASP A 278 10.71 2.34 -12.89
CA ASP A 278 11.42 1.08 -12.79
C ASP A 278 10.62 -0.01 -12.04
N VAL A 279 11.07 -1.25 -12.20
CA VAL A 279 10.54 -2.43 -11.50
C VAL A 279 11.72 -3.25 -11.00
N TRP A 280 11.67 -3.64 -9.74
CA TRP A 280 12.72 -4.41 -9.08
C TRP A 280 12.12 -5.62 -8.39
N THR A 281 12.84 -6.74 -8.44
CA THR A 281 12.51 -7.91 -7.62
C THR A 281 13.54 -8.08 -6.52
N TYR A 282 13.07 -8.50 -5.35
CA TYR A 282 13.93 -8.87 -4.22
C TYR A 282 13.84 -10.37 -4.00
N ASP A 283 15.00 -11.03 -3.88
CA ASP A 283 15.12 -12.42 -3.49
C ASP A 283 15.57 -12.52 -2.02
N PRO A 284 14.65 -12.89 -1.10
CA PRO A 284 14.96 -13.02 0.32
C PRO A 284 16.02 -14.07 0.66
N SER A 285 16.27 -15.05 -0.23
CA SER A 285 17.17 -16.18 0.06
C SER A 285 18.64 -15.80 0.06
N ASN A 286 19.01 -14.76 -0.69
CA ASN A 286 20.39 -14.32 -0.89
C ASN A 286 20.55 -12.79 -0.76
N ASN A 287 19.52 -12.09 -0.29
CA ASN A 287 19.50 -10.63 -0.11
C ASN A 287 19.87 -9.87 -1.40
N ARG A 288 19.25 -10.25 -2.52
CA ARG A 288 19.56 -9.70 -3.85
C ARG A 288 18.40 -8.93 -4.42
N TRP A 289 18.70 -7.74 -4.93
CA TRP A 289 17.81 -6.99 -5.79
C TRP A 289 18.21 -7.16 -7.26
N ASP A 290 17.22 -7.34 -8.12
CA ASP A 290 17.37 -7.40 -9.57
C ASP A 290 16.41 -6.41 -10.22
N GLU A 291 16.94 -5.46 -11.00
CA GLU A 291 16.11 -4.63 -11.86
C GLU A 291 15.53 -5.49 -12.97
N VAL A 292 14.21 -5.47 -13.12
CA VAL A 292 13.52 -6.31 -14.10
C VAL A 292 13.27 -5.51 -15.36
N ARG A 293 13.76 -6.03 -16.48
CA ARG A 293 13.30 -5.56 -17.79
C ARG A 293 11.87 -6.02 -17.99
N VAL A 294 10.95 -5.06 -18.02
CA VAL A 294 9.52 -5.33 -18.20
C VAL A 294 9.14 -5.10 -19.66
N ASP A 295 8.45 -6.06 -20.25
CA ASP A 295 7.78 -5.91 -21.54
C ASP A 295 6.61 -4.93 -21.39
N ARG A 296 6.64 -3.85 -22.19
CA ARG A 296 5.65 -2.78 -22.18
C ARG A 296 4.73 -2.78 -23.40
N THR A 297 4.79 -3.84 -24.23
CA THR A 297 3.93 -3.96 -25.42
C THR A 297 2.45 -4.10 -25.06
N GLY A 298 2.13 -4.67 -23.89
CA GLY A 298 0.76 -4.78 -23.36
C GLY A 298 0.26 -3.52 -22.63
N GLY A 299 1.11 -2.52 -22.43
CA GLY A 299 0.80 -1.31 -21.69
C GLY A 299 2.02 -0.75 -20.97
N ASN A 300 1.99 0.55 -20.66
CA ASN A 300 3.04 1.22 -19.91
C ASN A 300 2.40 2.14 -18.86
N PRO A 301 2.55 1.86 -17.55
CA PRO A 301 2.05 2.76 -16.53
C PRO A 301 2.78 4.12 -16.52
N GLY A 302 3.95 4.24 -17.15
CA GLY A 302 4.76 5.45 -17.03
C GLY A 302 5.28 5.66 -15.61
N GLU A 303 5.86 6.83 -15.37
CA GLU A 303 6.32 7.25 -14.05
C GLU A 303 5.13 7.79 -13.24
N ARG A 304 4.97 7.31 -12.00
CA ARG A 304 3.91 7.77 -11.10
C ARG A 304 4.19 7.40 -9.64
N GLY A 305 3.57 8.15 -8.74
CA GLY A 305 3.49 7.85 -7.31
C GLY A 305 2.06 7.95 -6.81
N TRP A 306 1.85 7.74 -5.51
CA TRP A 306 0.54 7.93 -4.84
C TRP A 306 -0.60 7.07 -5.42
N PHE A 307 -0.26 6.04 -6.18
CA PHE A 307 -1.19 5.06 -6.71
C PHE A 307 -1.56 4.03 -5.64
N ALA A 308 -2.62 3.26 -5.90
CA ALA A 308 -2.93 2.08 -5.10
C ALA A 308 -2.44 0.83 -5.82
N ALA A 309 -1.86 -0.10 -5.07
CA ALA A 309 -1.45 -1.39 -5.60
C ALA A 309 -1.70 -2.53 -4.61
N THR A 310 -1.98 -3.72 -5.13
CA THR A 310 -2.19 -4.93 -4.33
C THR A 310 -1.75 -6.18 -5.08
N ALA A 311 -1.44 -7.25 -4.36
CA ALA A 311 -1.19 -8.56 -4.95
C ALA A 311 -2.53 -9.23 -5.31
N SER A 312 -2.52 -10.10 -6.32
CA SER A 312 -3.67 -10.91 -6.72
C SER A 312 -3.21 -12.19 -7.42
N ASP A 313 -4.14 -13.12 -7.62
CA ASP A 313 -3.93 -14.39 -8.32
C ASP A 313 -3.37 -14.23 -9.76
N VAL A 314 -3.61 -13.07 -10.39
CA VAL A 314 -3.12 -12.75 -11.75
C VAL A 314 -1.82 -11.93 -11.75
N GLY A 315 -1.28 -11.63 -10.57
CA GLY A 315 -0.11 -10.80 -10.35
C GLY A 315 -0.44 -9.46 -9.66
N PRO A 316 0.57 -8.65 -9.36
CA PRO A 316 0.39 -7.30 -8.85
C PRO A 316 -0.51 -6.44 -9.74
N VAL A 317 -1.47 -5.76 -9.13
CA VAL A 317 -2.38 -4.81 -9.78
C VAL A 317 -2.09 -3.41 -9.27
N LEU A 318 -2.06 -2.45 -10.19
CA LEU A 318 -1.85 -1.02 -9.99
C LEU A 318 -3.10 -0.28 -10.49
N TRP A 319 -3.54 0.76 -9.77
CA TRP A 319 -4.54 1.71 -10.27
C TRP A 319 -4.20 3.16 -9.92
N GLY A 320 -4.40 4.05 -10.89
CA GLY A 320 -4.33 5.50 -10.75
C GLY A 320 -2.97 6.02 -10.30
N GLY A 321 -2.97 7.00 -9.41
CA GLY A 321 -1.78 7.75 -8.96
C GLY A 321 -1.69 9.14 -9.56
N ILE A 322 -0.52 9.76 -9.42
CA ILE A 322 -0.20 11.09 -9.96
C ILE A 322 1.03 10.97 -10.88
N ASP A 323 0.99 11.61 -12.05
CA ASP A 323 2.13 11.70 -12.97
C ASP A 323 3.02 12.95 -12.72
N GLY A 324 4.09 13.10 -13.49
CA GLY A 324 4.99 14.25 -13.42
C GLY A 324 4.35 15.61 -13.74
N ASN A 325 3.16 15.63 -14.35
CA ASN A 325 2.38 16.84 -14.64
C ASN A 325 1.40 17.20 -13.50
N ASN A 326 1.39 16.41 -12.42
CA ASN A 326 0.44 16.52 -11.30
C ASN A 326 -1.00 16.07 -11.65
N ASP A 327 -1.17 15.38 -12.77
CA ASP A 327 -2.46 14.85 -13.21
C ASP A 327 -2.76 13.53 -12.50
N ARG A 328 -4.01 13.38 -12.03
CA ARG A 328 -4.49 12.12 -11.44
C ARG A 328 -4.87 11.18 -12.56
N LEU A 329 -4.35 9.96 -12.49
CA LEU A 329 -4.48 8.96 -13.54
C LEU A 329 -5.66 8.04 -13.23
N GLY A 330 -6.40 7.63 -14.27
CA GLY A 330 -7.58 6.75 -14.19
C GLY A 330 -7.38 5.41 -14.90
N ASP A 331 -6.15 5.00 -15.11
CA ASP A 331 -5.80 3.73 -15.74
C ASP A 331 -5.27 2.73 -14.70
N GLY A 332 -5.35 1.45 -15.05
CA GLY A 332 -4.83 0.36 -14.24
C GLY A 332 -4.05 -0.65 -15.05
N TYR A 333 -3.14 -1.35 -14.38
CA TYR A 333 -2.23 -2.31 -15.01
C TYR A 333 -2.03 -3.53 -14.12
N ILE A 334 -1.80 -4.68 -14.77
CA ILE A 334 -1.41 -5.93 -14.15
C ILE A 334 0.04 -6.22 -14.55
N LEU A 335 0.87 -6.54 -13.57
CA LEU A 335 2.24 -7.02 -13.78
C LEU A 335 2.24 -8.54 -13.77
N CYS A 336 2.23 -9.17 -14.93
CA CYS A 336 2.20 -10.62 -15.07
C CYS A 336 3.56 -11.16 -15.52
N GLU A 337 3.82 -12.44 -15.24
CA GLU A 337 4.91 -13.17 -15.90
C GLU A 337 4.54 -13.31 -17.40
N ALA A 338 5.50 -13.00 -18.27
CA ALA A 338 5.34 -12.97 -19.72
C ALA A 338 5.49 -14.36 -20.37
#